data_AF-A0A5B9MBB1-F1
#
_entry.id   AF-A0A5B9MBB1-F1
#
_cell.length_a   1.000
_cell.length_b   1.000
_cell.length_c   1.000
_cell.angle_alpha   90.00
_cell.angle_beta   90.00
_cell.angle_gamma   90.00
#
_symmetry.space_group_name_H-M   'P 1'
#
loop_
_entity.id
_entity.type
_entity.pdbx_description
1 polymer ?
#
loop_
_entity_poly.entity_id
_entity_poly.type
_entity_poly.pdbx_seq_one_letter_code
_entity_poly.pdbx_strand_id
1 'polypeptide(L)'
;MKRSLPLLFALPLFLLAIPQHLNAETWTDNTGQFQIDAEYVGVEGRSVVLRLADGSTKTVPIDRLSDASRNRAKELYEAANQNPVAAKPAMNATPKASTSADNQHDFAPAVPAVAPMPAFPENGTLQQTVDFVVAQVLAGHPEVIWYALPEDVRREVDSAEVREAMRPSVQLQVQTQKPIEDVANKVCEILIRKKQFILNTPMLKMAPPQVMQMVQPIYDPASGLIYELVQCAFHSQMAVDQSVTAYVDHYGPRIGGHLHALVQSAPPGMIEQFTSKIVVDQIDDSNGTITVPKQDGGTTVIELVAFNGRWVPKEFVTKWKEKGGTMAEGLAEQFENNQEAFQASQQQMAQATGMVSAMANQFLQPMLDATNQQEFDAALTQAVMTIGMMQNQAAPGLAPAPGARNPAFGQ
;
A
#
# COMPACT_ATOMS: atom_id res chain seq x y z
N MET A 1 -9.01 -32.57 7.01
CA MET A 1 -9.04 -31.88 5.70
C MET A 1 -8.91 -30.39 5.98
N LYS A 2 -7.76 -29.80 5.60
CA LYS A 2 -7.41 -28.40 5.87
C LYS A 2 -8.24 -27.51 4.94
N ARG A 3 -9.00 -26.58 5.52
CA ARG A 3 -9.91 -25.66 4.82
C ARG A 3 -9.22 -24.30 4.66
N SER A 4 -8.94 -23.91 3.41
CA SER A 4 -8.42 -22.59 3.02
C SER A 4 -9.58 -21.64 2.71
N LEU A 5 -9.44 -20.41 3.21
CA LEU A 5 -10.38 -19.28 3.22
C LEU A 5 -10.50 -18.61 1.82
N PRO A 6 -11.62 -17.96 1.44
CA PRO A 6 -11.67 -17.14 0.21
C PRO A 6 -11.09 -15.76 0.48
N LEU A 7 -10.11 -15.39 -0.34
CA LEU A 7 -9.39 -14.12 -0.29
C LEU A 7 -9.88 -13.24 -1.45
N LEU A 8 -10.90 -12.42 -1.22
CA LEU A 8 -11.24 -11.28 -2.08
C LEU A 8 -11.54 -10.11 -1.12
N PHE A 9 -10.74 -9.05 -1.24
CA PHE A 9 -10.51 -7.97 -0.26
C PHE A 9 -9.61 -8.32 0.94
N ALA A 10 -8.37 -8.68 0.64
CA ALA A 10 -7.26 -8.51 1.58
C ALA A 10 -6.28 -7.49 0.98
N LEU A 11 -6.56 -6.20 1.20
CA LEU A 11 -5.53 -5.16 1.08
C LEU A 11 -4.72 -5.23 2.38
N PRO A 12 -3.46 -5.72 2.39
CA PRO A 12 -2.69 -5.68 3.61
C PRO A 12 -2.30 -4.22 3.84
N LEU A 13 -2.92 -3.61 4.86
CA LEU A 13 -2.48 -2.36 5.45
C LEU A 13 -1.02 -2.54 5.87
N PHE A 14 -0.11 -1.97 5.09
CA PHE A 14 1.34 -2.04 5.27
C PHE A 14 1.72 -1.26 6.55
N LEU A 15 1.63 -1.92 7.70
CA LEU A 15 2.33 -1.44 8.89
C LEU A 15 3.83 -1.55 8.63
N LEU A 16 4.51 -0.41 8.72
CA LEU A 16 5.95 -0.24 8.60
C LEU A 16 6.69 -1.24 9.52
N ALA A 17 7.18 -2.35 8.97
CA ALA A 17 8.25 -3.13 9.56
C ALA A 17 9.51 -2.85 8.75
N ILE A 18 10.46 -2.14 9.35
CA ILE A 18 11.76 -1.83 8.76
C ILE A 18 12.51 -3.16 8.54
N PRO A 19 12.86 -3.55 7.30
CA PRO A 19 13.73 -4.70 7.11
C PRO A 19 15.18 -4.27 7.35
N GLN A 20 15.79 -4.80 8.41
CA GLN A 20 17.25 -4.84 8.54
C GLN A 20 17.76 -6.03 7.73
N HIS A 21 18.59 -5.79 6.71
CA HIS A 21 19.73 -6.61 6.27
C HIS A 21 20.24 -6.09 4.90
N LEU A 22 21.36 -5.36 4.90
CA LEU A 22 22.09 -4.91 3.69
C LEU A 22 23.12 -5.97 3.26
N ASN A 23 23.14 -6.34 1.98
CA ASN A 23 24.13 -7.25 1.37
C ASN A 23 25.38 -6.46 0.93
N ALA A 24 26.46 -6.51 1.70
CA ALA A 24 27.74 -5.90 1.32
C ALA A 24 28.72 -6.98 0.78
N GLU A 25 29.41 -6.71 -0.34
CA GLU A 25 30.45 -7.59 -0.92
C GLU A 25 31.84 -7.07 -0.51
N THR A 26 32.81 -7.95 -0.24
CA THR A 26 34.15 -7.55 0.22
C THR A 26 35.08 -7.19 -0.94
N TRP A 27 35.56 -5.94 -0.98
CA TRP A 27 36.53 -5.42 -1.95
C TRP A 27 37.93 -5.40 -1.36
N THR A 28 38.92 -5.92 -2.08
CA THR A 28 40.29 -6.06 -1.60
C THR A 28 41.26 -5.27 -2.46
N ASP A 29 42.25 -4.63 -1.82
CA ASP A 29 43.31 -3.90 -2.49
C ASP A 29 44.40 -4.81 -3.09
N ASN A 30 45.32 -4.25 -3.88
CA ASN A 30 46.37 -5.00 -4.57
C ASN A 30 47.46 -5.54 -3.62
N THR A 31 47.54 -5.04 -2.39
CA THR A 31 48.45 -5.54 -1.35
C THR A 31 47.83 -6.65 -0.50
N GLY A 32 46.50 -6.82 -0.56
CA GLY A 32 45.73 -7.73 0.29
C GLY A 32 45.59 -7.27 1.75
N GLN A 33 46.13 -6.10 2.10
CA GLN A 33 46.12 -5.58 3.47
C GLN A 33 44.85 -4.80 3.81
N PHE A 34 44.14 -4.30 2.79
CA PHE A 34 42.92 -3.52 2.99
C PHE A 34 41.74 -4.20 2.33
N GLN A 35 40.74 -4.53 3.15
CA GLN A 35 39.46 -5.08 2.76
C GLN A 35 38.33 -4.14 3.20
N ILE A 36 37.36 -3.90 2.33
CA ILE A 36 36.18 -3.09 2.64
C ILE A 36 34.92 -3.80 2.17
N ASP A 37 33.95 -3.96 3.06
CA ASP A 37 32.62 -4.45 2.69
C ASP A 37 31.81 -3.28 2.12
N ALA A 38 31.56 -3.34 0.82
CA ALA A 38 30.94 -2.26 0.08
C ALA A 38 30.15 -2.77 -1.11
N GLU A 39 29.17 -2.00 -1.53
CA GLU A 39 28.41 -2.23 -2.74
C GLU A 39 29.05 -1.47 -3.91
N TYR A 40 29.12 -2.09 -5.08
CA TYR A 40 29.59 -1.43 -6.29
C TYR A 40 28.56 -0.41 -6.79
N VAL A 41 28.99 0.84 -7.01
CA VAL A 41 28.13 1.92 -7.50
C VAL A 41 28.38 2.21 -8.98
N GLY A 42 29.62 2.08 -9.45
CA GLY A 42 29.99 2.37 -10.84
C GLY A 42 31.48 2.63 -11.03
N VAL A 43 31.88 3.02 -12.24
CA VAL A 43 33.23 3.49 -12.55
C VAL A 43 33.18 4.97 -12.91
N GLU A 44 34.02 5.77 -12.24
CA GLU A 44 34.26 7.16 -12.58
C GLU A 44 35.72 7.32 -13.04
N GLY A 45 35.92 7.55 -14.33
CA GLY A 45 37.24 7.67 -14.92
C GLY A 45 38.07 6.38 -14.81
N ARG A 46 39.09 6.38 -13.94
CA ARG A 46 39.99 5.23 -13.67
C ARG A 46 39.79 4.62 -12.27
N SER A 47 38.65 4.91 -11.64
CA SER A 47 38.36 4.48 -10.27
C SER A 47 36.99 3.83 -10.17
N VAL A 48 36.87 2.86 -9.26
CA VAL A 48 35.59 2.26 -8.86
C VAL A 48 35.00 3.06 -7.71
N VAL A 49 33.71 3.36 -7.80
CA VAL A 49 32.95 3.98 -6.70
C VAL A 49 32.26 2.88 -5.92
N LEU A 50 32.54 2.80 -4.62
CA LEU A 50 32.04 1.78 -3.71
C LEU A 50 31.23 2.44 -2.59
N ARG A 51 30.07 1.88 -2.23
CA ARG A 51 29.23 2.38 -1.13
C ARG A 51 29.35 1.47 0.08
N LEU A 52 29.83 2.02 1.19
CA LEU A 52 29.98 1.30 2.45
C LEU A 52 28.62 1.07 3.12
N ALA A 53 28.57 0.18 4.11
CA ALA A 53 27.35 -0.14 4.86
C ALA A 53 26.75 1.08 5.61
N ASP A 54 27.56 2.11 5.88
CA ASP A 54 27.12 3.38 6.48
C ASP A 54 26.54 4.37 5.44
N GLY A 55 26.45 3.95 4.17
CA GLY A 55 25.91 4.74 3.06
C GLY A 55 26.89 5.72 2.44
N SER A 56 28.10 5.88 3.00
CA SER A 56 29.13 6.74 2.42
C SER A 56 29.74 6.10 1.16
N THR A 57 30.15 6.93 0.20
CA THR A 57 30.82 6.47 -1.01
C THR A 57 32.32 6.70 -0.92
N LYS A 58 33.08 5.70 -1.36
CA LYS A 58 34.54 5.70 -1.42
C LYS A 58 34.99 5.37 -2.83
N THR A 59 35.78 6.27 -3.40
CA THR A 59 36.37 6.09 -4.73
C THR A 59 37.72 5.42 -4.60
N VAL A 60 37.87 4.23 -5.16
CA VAL A 60 39.09 3.42 -5.13
C VAL A 60 39.68 3.31 -6.54
N PRO A 61 40.93 3.76 -6.78
CA PRO A 61 41.59 3.58 -8.07
C PRO A 61 41.67 2.11 -8.49
N ILE A 62 41.35 1.80 -9.76
CA ILE A 62 41.28 0.42 -10.28
C ILE A 62 42.65 -0.29 -10.19
N ASP A 63 43.75 0.44 -10.35
CA ASP A 63 45.12 -0.06 -10.22
C ASP A 63 45.46 -0.46 -8.77
N ARG A 64 44.72 0.05 -7.79
CA ARG A 64 44.85 -0.29 -6.37
C ARG A 64 43.96 -1.46 -5.94
N LEU A 65 43.08 -1.97 -6.78
CA LEU A 65 42.27 -3.16 -6.48
C LEU A 65 43.07 -4.44 -6.74
N SER A 66 42.71 -5.53 -6.06
CA SER A 66 43.19 -6.88 -6.40
C SER A 66 42.68 -7.31 -7.78
N ASP A 67 43.30 -8.32 -8.39
CA ASP A 67 42.85 -8.88 -9.68
C ASP A 67 41.39 -9.37 -9.61
N ALA A 68 40.99 -9.98 -8.50
CA ALA A 68 39.63 -10.46 -8.29
C ALA A 68 38.62 -9.30 -8.24
N SER A 69 38.90 -8.26 -7.43
CA SER A 69 38.04 -7.08 -7.33
C SER A 69 38.00 -6.27 -8.63
N ARG A 70 39.08 -6.23 -9.41
CA ARG A 70 39.08 -5.62 -10.75
C ARG A 70 38.19 -6.35 -11.74
N ASN A 71 38.29 -7.68 -11.81
CA ASN A 71 37.45 -8.48 -12.71
C ASN A 71 35.97 -8.32 -12.34
N ARG A 72 35.66 -8.31 -11.04
CA ARG A 72 34.31 -8.07 -10.54
C ARG A 72 33.76 -6.70 -10.92
N ALA A 73 34.55 -5.63 -10.74
CA ALA A 73 34.15 -4.29 -11.18
C ALA A 73 33.92 -4.23 -12.70
N LYS A 74 34.71 -4.96 -13.49
CA LYS A 74 34.55 -5.04 -14.95
C LYS A 74 33.23 -5.71 -15.33
N GLU A 75 32.89 -6.85 -14.72
CA GLU A 75 31.61 -7.53 -14.95
C GLU A 75 30.42 -6.63 -14.62
N LEU A 76 30.48 -5.94 -13.47
CA LEU A 76 29.42 -5.04 -13.02
C LEU A 76 29.30 -3.80 -13.92
N TYR A 77 30.42 -3.29 -14.44
CA TYR A 77 30.44 -2.20 -15.42
C TYR A 77 29.84 -2.63 -16.77
N GLU A 78 30.18 -3.82 -17.26
CA GLU A 78 29.65 -4.36 -18.52
C GLU A 78 28.15 -4.66 -18.42
N ALA A 79 27.68 -5.18 -17.29
CA ALA A 79 26.25 -5.38 -17.01
C ALA A 79 25.48 -4.05 -16.98
N ALA A 80 26.06 -2.99 -16.41
CA ALA A 80 25.44 -1.67 -16.35
C ALA A 80 25.36 -0.97 -17.74
N ASN A 81 26.31 -1.22 -18.63
CA ASN A 81 26.37 -0.58 -19.95
C ASN A 81 25.56 -1.26 -21.06
N GLN A 82 25.04 -2.47 -20.84
CA GLN A 82 24.22 -3.19 -21.83
C GLN A 82 22.75 -2.74 -21.87
N ASN A 83 22.35 -1.77 -21.03
CA ASN A 83 21.01 -1.15 -21.07
C ASN A 83 21.05 0.38 -21.21
N PRO A 84 21.22 0.94 -22.43
CA PRO A 84 21.02 2.37 -22.67
C PRO A 84 19.82 2.61 -23.60
N VAL A 85 18.69 3.09 -23.07
CA VAL A 85 17.74 3.87 -23.87
C VAL A 85 17.32 5.12 -23.11
N ALA A 86 17.93 6.23 -23.53
CA ALA A 86 17.48 7.58 -23.26
C ALA A 86 16.39 7.98 -24.28
N ALA A 87 15.32 8.63 -23.82
CA ALA A 87 14.51 9.52 -24.65
C ALA A 87 14.07 10.75 -23.83
N LYS A 88 14.43 11.94 -24.34
CA LYS A 88 14.08 13.26 -23.82
C LYS A 88 12.56 13.48 -23.76
N PRO A 89 12.03 14.30 -22.83
CA PRO A 89 10.61 14.60 -22.74
C PRO A 89 10.19 15.69 -23.73
N ALA A 90 9.15 15.40 -24.51
CA ALA A 90 8.39 16.39 -25.26
C ALA A 90 7.30 17.00 -24.37
N MET A 91 7.38 18.31 -24.22
CA MET A 91 6.52 19.18 -23.43
C MET A 91 5.26 19.52 -24.24
N ASN A 92 4.08 19.32 -23.65
CA ASN A 92 2.79 20.03 -23.86
C ASN A 92 1.59 19.08 -23.82
N ALA A 93 0.93 19.01 -22.67
CA ALA A 93 -0.52 19.08 -22.55
C ALA A 93 -0.86 19.18 -21.06
N THR A 94 -1.30 20.36 -20.64
CA THR A 94 -1.90 20.58 -19.31
C THR A 94 -3.29 19.92 -19.28
N PRO A 95 -3.60 19.03 -18.33
CA PRO A 95 -4.99 18.71 -18.03
C PRO A 95 -5.45 19.60 -16.88
N LYS A 96 -6.44 20.41 -17.22
CA LYS A 96 -7.34 21.15 -16.35
C LYS A 96 -7.73 20.30 -15.14
N ALA A 97 -7.47 20.80 -13.94
CA ALA A 97 -8.02 20.26 -12.70
C ALA A 97 -9.55 20.28 -12.80
N SER A 98 -10.17 19.10 -12.81
CA SER A 98 -11.60 18.96 -12.59
C SER A 98 -11.85 19.03 -11.09
N THR A 99 -12.16 20.23 -10.61
CA THR A 99 -12.79 20.44 -9.31
C THR A 99 -14.23 19.93 -9.37
N SER A 100 -14.43 18.68 -8.98
CA SER A 100 -15.71 18.23 -8.43
C SER A 100 -15.73 18.64 -6.97
N ALA A 101 -16.73 19.42 -6.56
CA ALA A 101 -16.95 19.81 -5.19
C ALA A 101 -17.26 18.56 -4.36
N ASP A 102 -16.21 17.98 -3.80
CA ASP A 102 -16.29 16.81 -2.93
C ASP A 102 -16.44 17.28 -1.48
N ASN A 103 -17.08 16.47 -0.63
CA ASN A 103 -17.19 16.67 0.82
C ASN A 103 -15.81 16.51 1.48
N GLN A 104 -14.80 17.25 1.02
CA GLN A 104 -13.48 17.26 1.61
C GLN A 104 -13.55 17.99 2.93
N HIS A 105 -13.15 17.29 3.98
CA HIS A 105 -12.77 17.87 5.24
C HIS A 105 -11.86 19.08 5.01
N ASP A 106 -12.02 20.15 5.78
CA ASP A 106 -11.24 21.38 5.64
C ASP A 106 -9.74 21.20 5.97
N PHE A 107 -9.38 20.05 6.54
CA PHE A 107 -8.01 19.60 6.79
C PHE A 107 -7.50 18.61 5.73
N ALA A 108 -8.21 18.40 4.62
CA ALA A 108 -7.77 17.49 3.56
C ALA A 108 -6.35 17.87 3.07
N PRO A 109 -5.41 16.91 3.01
CA PRO A 109 -4.09 17.16 2.49
C PRO A 109 -4.11 17.36 0.97
N ALA A 110 -3.12 18.08 0.44
CA ALA A 110 -2.94 18.18 -0.99
C ALA A 110 -2.51 16.82 -1.56
N VAL A 111 -3.22 16.36 -2.59
CA VAL A 111 -2.89 15.12 -3.30
C VAL A 111 -1.73 15.38 -4.25
N PRO A 112 -0.62 14.62 -4.17
CA PRO A 112 0.46 14.71 -5.14
C PRO A 112 -0.03 14.37 -6.54
N ALA A 113 0.36 15.18 -7.52
CA ALA A 113 -0.02 14.94 -8.91
C ALA A 113 0.68 13.69 -9.47
N VAL A 114 -0.09 12.81 -10.08
CA VAL A 114 0.39 11.69 -10.91
C VAL A 114 0.02 11.95 -12.37
N ALA A 115 0.86 11.48 -13.29
CA ALA A 115 0.54 11.56 -14.71
C ALA A 115 -0.72 10.71 -15.01
N PRO A 116 -1.47 10.95 -16.09
CA PRO A 116 -2.56 10.06 -16.45
C PRO A 116 -2.07 8.63 -16.72
N MET A 117 -2.79 7.63 -16.20
CA MET A 117 -2.48 6.22 -16.47
C MET A 117 -2.69 5.92 -17.96
N PRO A 118 -1.74 5.26 -18.66
CA PRO A 118 -1.96 4.77 -20.01
C PRO A 118 -3.04 3.68 -20.03
N ALA A 119 -3.64 3.44 -21.20
CA ALA A 119 -4.59 2.36 -21.38
C ALA A 119 -3.94 0.99 -21.10
N PHE A 120 -4.68 0.09 -20.46
CA PHE A 120 -4.20 -1.24 -20.13
C PHE A 120 -3.98 -2.07 -21.42
N PRO A 121 -2.85 -2.78 -21.58
CA PRO A 121 -2.56 -3.56 -22.77
C PRO A 121 -3.53 -4.74 -22.95
N GLU A 122 -4.14 -4.84 -24.13
CA GLU A 122 -5.00 -5.97 -24.52
C GLU A 122 -4.18 -7.11 -25.11
N ASN A 123 -4.55 -8.36 -24.79
CA ASN A 123 -3.96 -9.57 -25.36
C ASN A 123 -2.42 -9.66 -25.22
N GLY A 124 -1.87 -9.06 -24.16
CA GLY A 124 -0.46 -9.15 -23.83
C GLY A 124 -0.08 -10.52 -23.26
N THR A 125 1.21 -10.84 -23.30
CA THR A 125 1.76 -11.98 -22.54
C THR A 125 1.56 -11.77 -21.04
N LEU A 126 1.68 -12.85 -20.25
CA LEU A 126 1.56 -12.75 -18.80
C LEU A 126 2.64 -11.81 -18.23
N GLN A 127 3.87 -11.91 -18.75
CA GLN A 127 4.97 -11.02 -18.38
C GLN A 127 4.64 -9.56 -18.67
N GLN A 128 4.15 -9.23 -19.87
CA GLN A 128 3.78 -7.87 -20.24
C GLN A 128 2.70 -7.29 -19.31
N THR A 129 1.74 -8.12 -18.90
CA THR A 129 0.68 -7.73 -17.98
C THR A 129 1.24 -7.43 -16.59
N VAL A 130 2.11 -8.30 -16.06
CA VAL A 130 2.76 -8.10 -14.75
C VAL A 130 3.65 -6.86 -14.77
N ASP A 131 4.48 -6.69 -15.80
CA ASP A 131 5.35 -5.53 -15.95
C ASP A 131 4.54 -4.24 -16.00
N PHE A 132 3.43 -4.23 -16.75
CA PHE A 132 2.53 -3.09 -16.83
C PHE A 132 1.92 -2.76 -15.45
N VAL A 133 1.36 -3.75 -14.75
CA VAL A 133 0.77 -3.56 -13.42
C VAL A 133 1.81 -3.04 -12.43
N VAL A 134 3.00 -3.64 -12.37
CA VAL A 134 4.09 -3.19 -11.48
C VAL A 134 4.50 -1.75 -11.82
N ALA A 135 4.71 -1.44 -13.10
CA ALA A 135 5.09 -0.10 -13.52
C ALA A 135 4.03 0.95 -13.15
N GLN A 136 2.75 0.65 -13.33
CA GLN A 136 1.66 1.57 -13.01
C GLN A 136 1.49 1.74 -11.49
N VAL A 137 1.56 0.68 -10.70
CA VAL A 137 1.54 0.80 -9.22
C VAL A 137 2.68 1.70 -8.73
N LEU A 138 3.90 1.50 -9.25
CA LEU A 138 5.06 2.34 -8.90
C LEU A 138 4.94 3.77 -9.40
N ALA A 139 4.21 4.01 -10.50
CA ALA A 139 3.89 5.33 -11.02
C ALA A 139 2.75 6.04 -10.26
N GLY A 140 2.16 5.40 -9.25
CA GLY A 140 1.06 5.97 -8.47
C GLY A 140 -0.33 5.66 -9.01
N HIS A 141 -0.50 4.50 -9.66
CA HIS A 141 -1.77 4.04 -10.22
C HIS A 141 -2.20 2.68 -9.64
N PRO A 142 -2.55 2.57 -8.35
CA PRO A 142 -3.05 1.33 -7.78
C PRO A 142 -4.39 0.87 -8.41
N GLU A 143 -5.16 1.78 -9.02
CA GLU A 143 -6.35 1.46 -9.81
C GLU A 143 -6.07 0.53 -10.99
N VAL A 144 -4.81 0.40 -11.44
CA VAL A 144 -4.44 -0.53 -12.52
C VAL A 144 -4.90 -1.96 -12.24
N ILE A 145 -5.00 -2.36 -10.97
CA ILE A 145 -5.48 -3.69 -10.55
C ILE A 145 -6.95 -3.88 -10.93
N TRP A 146 -7.77 -2.84 -10.82
CA TRP A 146 -9.15 -2.86 -11.30
C TRP A 146 -9.20 -3.02 -12.82
N TYR A 147 -8.39 -2.25 -13.54
CA TYR A 147 -8.34 -2.29 -15.01
C TYR A 147 -7.68 -3.55 -15.59
N ALA A 148 -6.98 -4.33 -14.77
CA ALA A 148 -6.53 -5.67 -15.12
C ALA A 148 -7.71 -6.65 -15.31
N LEU A 149 -8.88 -6.36 -14.76
CA LEU A 149 -10.09 -7.14 -15.03
C LEU A 149 -10.63 -6.86 -16.45
N PRO A 150 -11.18 -7.89 -17.12
CA PRO A 150 -11.89 -7.71 -18.38
C PRO A 150 -12.99 -6.64 -18.29
N GLU A 151 -13.22 -5.95 -19.40
CA GLU A 151 -14.24 -4.89 -19.45
C GLU A 151 -15.65 -5.42 -19.17
N ASP A 152 -15.99 -6.61 -19.65
CA ASP A 152 -17.29 -7.24 -19.41
C ASP A 152 -17.51 -7.57 -17.93
N VAL A 153 -16.47 -8.05 -17.25
CA VAL A 153 -16.49 -8.26 -15.80
C VAL A 153 -16.74 -6.94 -15.06
N ARG A 154 -15.96 -5.89 -15.38
CA ARG A 154 -16.14 -4.57 -14.75
C ARG A 154 -17.53 -4.00 -14.99
N ARG A 155 -18.06 -4.16 -16.21
CA ARG A 155 -19.41 -3.70 -16.58
C ARG A 155 -20.50 -4.42 -15.78
N GLU A 156 -20.35 -5.72 -15.57
CA GLU A 156 -21.26 -6.49 -14.70
C GLU A 156 -21.18 -6.02 -13.24
N VAL A 157 -19.97 -5.77 -12.72
CA VAL A 157 -19.81 -5.25 -11.35
C VAL A 157 -20.46 -3.87 -11.19
N ASP A 158 -20.36 -3.02 -12.21
CA ASP A 158 -20.95 -1.67 -12.22
C ASP A 158 -22.44 -1.65 -12.59
N SER A 159 -23.03 -2.82 -12.89
CA SER A 159 -24.44 -2.94 -13.27
C SER A 159 -25.37 -2.38 -12.21
N ALA A 160 -26.56 -1.93 -12.62
CA ALA A 160 -27.56 -1.44 -11.67
C ALA A 160 -28.01 -2.58 -10.74
N GLU A 161 -28.11 -3.79 -11.27
CA GLU A 161 -28.49 -5.01 -10.59
C GLU A 161 -27.54 -5.33 -9.44
N VAL A 162 -26.21 -5.33 -9.69
CA VAL A 162 -25.21 -5.54 -8.63
C VAL A 162 -25.22 -4.41 -7.61
N ARG A 163 -25.34 -3.14 -8.04
CA ARG A 163 -25.39 -2.01 -7.12
C ARG A 163 -26.60 -2.07 -6.18
N GLU A 164 -27.78 -2.40 -6.71
CA GLU A 164 -28.98 -2.57 -5.88
C GLU A 164 -28.86 -3.78 -4.94
N ALA A 165 -28.27 -4.89 -5.39
CA ALA A 165 -28.00 -6.04 -4.52
C ALA A 165 -27.03 -5.71 -3.37
N MET A 166 -26.03 -4.87 -3.61
CA MET A 166 -25.06 -4.45 -2.58
C MET A 166 -25.61 -3.38 -1.63
N ARG A 167 -26.51 -2.50 -2.11
CA ARG A 167 -26.96 -1.29 -1.41
C ARG A 167 -27.39 -1.52 0.05
N PRO A 168 -28.22 -2.53 0.40
CA PRO A 168 -28.62 -2.75 1.78
C PRO A 168 -27.44 -3.02 2.73
N SER A 169 -26.46 -3.81 2.27
CA SER A 169 -25.27 -4.14 3.08
C SER A 169 -24.36 -2.93 3.29
N VAL A 170 -24.16 -2.14 2.22
CA VAL A 170 -23.35 -0.90 2.26
C VAL A 170 -24.00 0.15 3.15
N GLN A 171 -25.31 0.40 3.02
CA GLN A 171 -26.00 1.39 3.84
C GLN A 171 -25.95 1.03 5.33
N LEU A 172 -26.14 -0.24 5.67
CA LEU A 172 -26.02 -0.69 7.05
C LEU A 172 -24.59 -0.56 7.58
N GLN A 173 -23.59 -0.85 6.73
CA GLN A 173 -22.18 -0.66 7.08
C GLN A 173 -21.86 0.81 7.36
N VAL A 174 -22.26 1.73 6.48
CA VAL A 174 -21.99 3.18 6.63
C VAL A 174 -22.59 3.72 7.93
N GLN A 175 -23.83 3.36 8.26
CA GLN A 175 -24.49 3.81 9.49
C GLN A 175 -23.77 3.35 10.76
N THR A 176 -23.26 2.11 10.77
CA THR A 176 -22.64 1.50 11.95
C THR A 176 -21.19 1.89 12.14
N GLN A 177 -20.51 2.28 11.06
CA GLN A 177 -19.10 2.68 11.07
C GLN A 177 -18.89 4.15 11.41
N LYS A 178 -19.94 4.98 11.39
CA LYS A 178 -19.85 6.42 11.62
C LYS A 178 -19.06 6.81 12.90
N PRO A 179 -19.26 6.17 14.06
CA PRO A 179 -18.47 6.49 15.25
C PRO A 179 -16.97 6.23 15.08
N ILE A 180 -16.57 5.21 14.32
CA ILE A 180 -15.15 4.92 14.05
C ILE A 180 -14.61 5.88 13.00
N GLU A 181 -15.38 6.17 11.96
CA GLU A 181 -15.03 7.15 10.93
C GLU A 181 -14.69 8.50 11.57
N ASP A 182 -15.52 8.99 12.51
CA ASP A 182 -15.28 10.25 13.20
C ASP A 182 -13.97 10.24 14.01
N VAL A 183 -13.65 9.11 14.65
CA VAL A 183 -12.36 8.93 15.35
C VAL A 183 -11.20 8.91 14.37
N ALA A 184 -11.33 8.19 13.26
CA ALA A 184 -10.31 8.10 12.22
C ALA A 184 -10.04 9.47 11.58
N ASN A 185 -11.08 10.25 11.32
CA ASN A 185 -11.00 11.63 10.82
C ASN A 185 -10.28 12.54 11.82
N LYS A 186 -10.57 12.42 13.13
CA LYS A 186 -9.82 13.15 14.17
C LYS A 186 -8.35 12.78 14.22
N VAL A 187 -8.00 11.50 14.06
CA VAL A 187 -6.60 11.07 13.97
C VAL A 187 -5.95 11.71 12.74
N CYS A 188 -6.60 11.69 11.58
CA CYS A 188 -6.10 12.35 10.38
C CYS A 188 -5.91 13.86 10.59
N GLU A 189 -6.88 14.52 11.22
CA GLU A 189 -6.79 15.95 11.53
C GLU A 189 -5.63 16.27 12.47
N ILE A 190 -5.39 15.45 13.51
CA ILE A 190 -4.22 15.59 14.39
C ILE A 190 -2.92 15.44 13.57
N LEU A 191 -2.81 14.38 12.76
CA LEU A 191 -1.62 14.13 11.95
C LEU A 191 -1.32 15.31 11.03
N ILE A 192 -2.35 15.90 10.42
CA ILE A 192 -2.19 16.98 9.44
C ILE A 192 -2.01 18.34 10.12
N ARG A 193 -2.94 18.76 10.99
CA ARG A 193 -2.92 20.10 11.61
C ARG A 193 -1.87 20.22 12.72
N LYS A 194 -1.62 19.15 13.47
CA LYS A 194 -0.68 19.16 14.61
C LYS A 194 0.69 18.61 14.25
N LYS A 195 1.04 18.51 12.96
CA LYS A 195 2.37 18.10 12.46
C LYS A 195 3.51 18.71 13.27
N GLN A 196 3.51 20.03 13.46
CA GLN A 196 4.59 20.71 14.18
C GLN A 196 4.69 20.27 15.63
N PHE A 197 3.57 20.01 16.31
CA PHE A 197 3.61 19.51 17.69
C PHE A 197 4.10 18.06 17.74
N ILE A 198 3.64 17.22 16.81
CA ILE A 198 4.05 15.83 16.69
C ILE A 198 5.57 15.74 16.47
N LEU A 199 6.10 16.47 15.48
CA LEU A 199 7.53 16.48 15.15
C LEU A 199 8.41 17.06 16.26
N ASN A 200 7.82 17.82 17.20
CA ASN A 200 8.51 18.42 18.33
C ASN A 200 8.27 17.70 19.67
N THR A 201 7.64 16.53 19.65
CA THR A 201 7.45 15.72 20.86
C THR A 201 8.80 15.35 21.49
N PRO A 202 8.88 15.23 22.83
CA PRO A 202 10.10 14.82 23.51
C PRO A 202 10.68 13.51 22.98
N MET A 203 9.82 12.55 22.63
CA MET A 203 10.21 11.26 22.07
C MET A 203 10.98 11.41 20.74
N LEU A 204 10.49 12.24 19.80
CA LEU A 204 11.19 12.47 18.53
C LEU A 204 12.43 13.35 18.70
N LYS A 205 12.44 14.28 19.66
CA LYS A 205 13.64 15.07 19.98
C LYS A 205 14.79 14.24 20.52
N MET A 206 14.48 13.12 21.18
CA MET A 206 15.48 12.15 21.64
C MET A 206 15.93 11.18 20.55
N ALA A 207 15.27 11.17 19.38
CA ALA A 207 15.65 10.30 18.29
C ALA A 207 16.99 10.74 17.67
N PRO A 208 17.82 9.82 17.19
CA PRO A 208 19.04 10.15 16.45
C PRO A 208 18.74 11.09 15.26
N PRO A 209 19.65 12.03 14.90
CA PRO A 209 19.43 12.94 13.78
C PRO A 209 19.05 12.25 12.46
N GLN A 210 19.58 11.04 12.23
CA GLN A 210 19.28 10.20 11.08
C GLN A 210 17.78 9.86 11.00
N VAL A 211 17.13 9.61 12.13
CA VAL A 211 15.68 9.32 12.18
C VAL A 211 14.87 10.54 11.76
N MET A 212 15.23 11.74 12.23
CA MET A 212 14.53 12.97 11.86
C MET A 212 14.71 13.32 10.38
N GLN A 213 15.89 13.06 9.81
CA GLN A 213 16.15 13.21 8.37
C GLN A 213 15.30 12.25 7.52
N MET A 214 14.97 11.07 8.04
CA MET A 214 14.06 10.14 7.36
C MET A 214 12.59 10.51 7.53
N VAL A 215 12.17 10.95 8.72
CA VAL A 215 10.75 11.21 9.04
C VAL A 215 10.23 12.47 8.36
N GLN A 216 11.00 13.57 8.37
CA GLN A 216 10.53 14.85 7.84
C GLN A 216 10.06 14.80 6.37
N PRO A 217 10.82 14.22 5.41
CA PRO A 217 10.40 14.20 4.00
C PRO A 217 9.19 13.28 3.75
N ILE A 218 9.02 12.21 4.54
CA ILE A 218 7.92 11.26 4.35
C ILE A 218 6.66 11.63 5.12
N TYR A 219 6.73 12.56 6.07
CA TYR A 219 5.62 12.85 6.98
C TYR A 219 4.33 13.28 6.24
N ASP A 220 4.44 14.24 5.31
CA ASP A 220 3.27 14.75 4.59
C ASP A 220 2.69 13.71 3.62
N PRO A 221 3.49 13.04 2.79
CA PRO A 221 3.00 11.91 1.99
C PRO A 221 2.37 10.80 2.83
N ALA A 222 2.96 10.44 3.97
CA ALA A 222 2.43 9.39 4.84
C ALA A 222 1.10 9.80 5.50
N SER A 223 1.01 11.04 6.01
CA SER A 223 -0.23 11.56 6.61
C SER A 223 -1.34 11.66 5.57
N GLY A 224 -0.99 12.08 4.35
CA GLY A 224 -1.93 12.11 3.23
C GLY A 224 -2.37 10.72 2.77
N LEU A 225 -1.46 9.75 2.71
CA LEU A 225 -1.82 8.36 2.44
C LEU A 225 -2.80 7.82 3.49
N ILE A 226 -2.55 8.07 4.77
CA ILE A 226 -3.45 7.66 5.86
C ILE A 226 -4.83 8.31 5.67
N TYR A 227 -4.88 9.61 5.38
CA TYR A 227 -6.13 10.31 5.11
C TYR A 227 -6.92 9.67 3.96
N GLU A 228 -6.29 9.47 2.79
CA GLU A 228 -6.96 8.91 1.62
C GLU A 228 -7.40 7.46 1.85
N LEU A 229 -6.62 6.65 2.58
CA LEU A 229 -7.02 5.29 2.96
C LEU A 229 -8.23 5.30 3.91
N VAL A 230 -8.28 6.24 4.86
CA VAL A 230 -9.44 6.42 5.75
C VAL A 230 -10.67 6.85 4.94
N GLN A 231 -10.54 7.85 4.06
CA GLN A 231 -11.67 8.31 3.24
C GLN A 231 -12.17 7.18 2.33
N CYS A 232 -11.24 6.46 1.68
CA CYS A 232 -11.55 5.28 0.87
C CYS A 232 -12.32 4.25 1.71
N ALA A 233 -11.78 3.80 2.83
CA ALA A 233 -12.38 2.76 3.67
C ALA A 233 -13.82 3.06 4.14
N PHE A 234 -14.15 4.34 4.39
CA PHE A 234 -15.46 4.73 4.93
C PHE A 234 -16.43 5.31 3.88
N HIS A 235 -15.98 5.70 2.69
CA HIS A 235 -16.84 6.23 1.62
C HIS A 235 -17.35 5.15 0.65
N SER A 236 -17.61 3.94 1.16
CA SER A 236 -18.10 2.81 0.35
C SER A 236 -19.48 3.06 -0.29
N GLN A 237 -20.25 4.02 0.23
CA GLN A 237 -21.51 4.47 -0.34
C GLN A 237 -21.38 4.89 -1.82
N MET A 238 -20.24 5.47 -2.20
CA MET A 238 -19.98 5.87 -3.59
C MET A 238 -20.04 4.69 -4.57
N ALA A 239 -19.66 3.48 -4.14
CA ALA A 239 -19.69 2.29 -4.99
C ALA A 239 -21.11 1.87 -5.41
N VAL A 240 -22.12 2.13 -4.56
CA VAL A 240 -23.53 1.81 -4.85
C VAL A 240 -24.30 3.00 -5.41
N ASP A 241 -23.92 4.24 -5.07
CA ASP A 241 -24.56 5.44 -5.61
C ASP A 241 -24.10 5.77 -7.02
N GLN A 242 -22.82 5.52 -7.32
CA GLN A 242 -22.23 5.76 -8.64
C GLN A 242 -21.87 4.42 -9.29
N SER A 243 -20.67 3.89 -9.02
CA SER A 243 -20.21 2.57 -9.44
C SER A 243 -18.92 2.19 -8.72
N VAL A 244 -18.51 0.92 -8.81
CA VAL A 244 -17.22 0.48 -8.27
C VAL A 244 -16.07 1.13 -9.05
N THR A 245 -16.20 1.23 -10.38
CA THR A 245 -15.22 1.97 -11.20
C THR A 245 -15.08 3.43 -10.75
N ALA A 246 -16.19 4.15 -10.53
CA ALA A 246 -16.13 5.54 -10.09
C ALA A 246 -15.44 5.69 -8.72
N TYR A 247 -15.71 4.77 -7.80
CA TYR A 247 -15.05 4.72 -6.50
C TYR A 247 -13.54 4.46 -6.63
N VAL A 248 -13.14 3.50 -7.48
CA VAL A 248 -11.73 3.20 -7.74
C VAL A 248 -11.02 4.35 -8.45
N ASP A 249 -11.63 4.96 -9.46
CA ASP A 249 -11.06 6.09 -10.20
C ASP A 249 -10.92 7.36 -9.34
N HIS A 250 -11.77 7.48 -8.32
CA HIS A 250 -11.66 8.56 -7.35
C HIS A 250 -10.51 8.35 -6.38
N TYR A 251 -10.46 7.18 -5.71
CA TYR A 251 -9.48 6.95 -4.64
C TYR A 251 -8.12 6.43 -5.13
N GLY A 252 -8.08 5.70 -6.24
CA GLY A 252 -6.87 5.07 -6.79
C GLY A 252 -5.75 6.08 -7.02
N PRO A 253 -5.94 7.09 -7.88
CA PRO A 253 -4.92 8.11 -8.13
C PRO A 253 -4.56 8.94 -6.89
N ARG A 254 -5.48 9.11 -5.93
CA ARG A 254 -5.25 9.90 -4.70
C ARG A 254 -4.35 9.15 -3.72
N ILE A 255 -4.68 7.90 -3.45
CA ILE A 255 -3.82 6.96 -2.70
C ILE A 255 -2.48 6.82 -3.42
N GLY A 256 -2.54 6.64 -4.75
CA GLY A 256 -1.39 6.45 -5.62
C GLY A 256 -0.42 7.63 -5.63
N GLY A 257 -0.91 8.87 -5.62
CA GLY A 257 -0.05 10.06 -5.54
C GLY A 257 0.77 10.10 -4.25
N HIS A 258 0.17 9.79 -3.11
CA HIS A 258 0.90 9.69 -1.84
C HIS A 258 1.87 8.50 -1.82
N LEU A 259 1.44 7.34 -2.31
CA LEU A 259 2.29 6.14 -2.40
C LEU A 259 3.50 6.41 -3.31
N HIS A 260 3.30 7.05 -4.46
CA HIS A 260 4.37 7.40 -5.39
C HIS A 260 5.42 8.32 -4.72
N ALA A 261 4.98 9.34 -3.99
CA ALA A 261 5.87 10.22 -3.25
C ALA A 261 6.67 9.47 -2.15
N LEU A 262 6.06 8.49 -1.49
CA LEU A 262 6.75 7.62 -0.52
C LEU A 262 7.76 6.70 -1.20
N VAL A 263 7.40 6.12 -2.35
CA VAL A 263 8.30 5.27 -3.15
C VAL A 263 9.52 6.05 -3.63
N GLN A 264 9.37 7.30 -4.06
CA GLN A 264 10.49 8.17 -4.42
C GLN A 264 11.41 8.49 -3.23
N SER A 265 10.90 8.37 -2.00
CA SER A 265 11.65 8.56 -0.76
C SER A 265 12.29 7.26 -0.23
N ALA A 266 12.01 6.12 -0.86
CA ALA A 266 12.55 4.83 -0.44
C ALA A 266 14.04 4.71 -0.78
N PRO A 267 14.84 3.96 0.00
CA PRO A 267 16.23 3.70 -0.33
C PRO A 267 16.41 3.06 -1.71
N PRO A 268 17.45 3.41 -2.47
CA PRO A 268 17.76 2.78 -3.76
C PRO A 268 17.82 1.26 -3.64
N GLY A 269 17.29 0.55 -4.64
CA GLY A 269 17.28 -0.93 -4.68
C GLY A 269 16.21 -1.61 -3.82
N MET A 270 15.55 -0.91 -2.88
CA MET A 270 14.48 -1.52 -2.07
C MET A 270 13.30 -1.98 -2.93
N ILE A 271 12.88 -1.14 -3.88
CA ILE A 271 11.78 -1.43 -4.80
C ILE A 271 12.18 -2.55 -5.75
N GLU A 272 13.39 -2.47 -6.32
CA GLU A 272 13.94 -3.49 -7.22
C GLU A 272 14.04 -4.85 -6.53
N GLN A 273 14.49 -4.91 -5.28
CA GLN A 273 14.55 -6.14 -4.50
C GLN A 273 13.17 -6.76 -4.27
N PHE A 274 12.13 -5.93 -4.14
CA PHE A 274 10.77 -6.43 -4.02
C PHE A 274 10.24 -6.94 -5.35
N THR A 275 10.38 -6.16 -6.42
CA THR A 275 9.86 -6.52 -7.75
C THR A 275 10.64 -7.69 -8.37
N SER A 276 11.94 -7.83 -8.11
CA SER A 276 12.75 -8.95 -8.60
C SER A 276 12.38 -10.30 -8.00
N LYS A 277 11.62 -10.31 -6.90
CA LYS A 277 11.08 -11.53 -6.28
C LYS A 277 9.77 -11.99 -6.93
N ILE A 278 9.19 -11.17 -7.81
CA ILE A 278 8.02 -11.55 -8.59
C ILE A 278 8.51 -12.42 -9.73
N VAL A 279 8.17 -13.71 -9.69
CA VAL A 279 8.52 -14.66 -10.75
C VAL A 279 7.29 -14.92 -11.58
N VAL A 280 7.40 -14.71 -12.88
CA VAL A 280 6.35 -14.99 -13.86
C VAL A 280 6.75 -16.25 -14.62
N ASP A 281 5.89 -17.25 -14.60
CA ASP A 281 6.08 -18.49 -15.35
C ASP A 281 4.87 -18.69 -16.27
N GLN A 282 5.04 -18.29 -17.54
CA GLN A 282 4.01 -18.49 -18.55
C GLN A 282 4.15 -19.89 -19.14
N ILE A 283 3.12 -20.72 -18.94
CA ILE A 283 3.11 -22.13 -19.36
C ILE A 283 2.75 -22.23 -20.84
N ASP A 284 1.72 -21.48 -21.27
CA ASP A 284 1.26 -21.38 -22.66
C ASP A 284 0.55 -20.03 -22.90
N ASP A 285 -0.11 -19.86 -24.05
CA ASP A 285 -0.82 -18.62 -24.42
C ASP A 285 -2.07 -18.34 -23.57
N SER A 286 -2.52 -19.31 -22.77
CA SER A 286 -3.75 -19.25 -21.97
C SER A 286 -3.57 -19.53 -20.49
N ASN A 287 -2.40 -20.03 -20.06
CA ASN A 287 -2.14 -20.44 -18.69
C ASN A 287 -0.74 -19.98 -18.23
N GLY A 288 -0.64 -19.59 -16.97
CA GLY A 288 0.63 -19.29 -16.33
C GLY A 288 0.49 -19.11 -14.83
N THR A 289 1.60 -18.81 -14.17
CA THR A 289 1.63 -18.54 -12.74
C THR A 289 2.42 -17.29 -12.43
N ILE A 290 2.05 -16.62 -11.35
CA ILE A 290 2.85 -15.57 -10.73
C ILE A 290 3.20 -16.02 -9.33
N THR A 291 4.49 -15.99 -8.99
CA THR A 291 4.98 -16.19 -7.63
C THR A 291 5.29 -14.84 -7.02
N VAL A 292 4.64 -14.51 -5.90
CA VAL A 292 4.89 -13.27 -5.15
C VAL A 292 5.45 -13.58 -3.76
N PRO A 293 6.37 -12.75 -3.22
CA PRO A 293 6.86 -12.92 -1.86
C PRO A 293 5.77 -12.61 -0.82
N LYS A 294 5.75 -13.38 0.27
CA LYS A 294 4.94 -13.13 1.46
C LYS A 294 5.74 -12.32 2.48
N GLN A 295 5.03 -11.64 3.38
CA GLN A 295 5.65 -10.89 4.48
C GLN A 295 6.37 -11.78 5.50
N ASP A 296 5.98 -13.06 5.62
CA ASP A 296 6.58 -14.03 6.56
C ASP A 296 7.84 -14.75 5.98
N GLY A 297 8.32 -14.32 4.82
CA GLY A 297 9.49 -14.90 4.16
C GLY A 297 9.18 -16.09 3.23
N GLY A 298 7.91 -16.48 3.08
CA GLY A 298 7.48 -17.46 2.09
C GLY A 298 7.15 -16.86 0.71
N THR A 299 6.59 -17.68 -0.18
CA THR A 299 5.98 -17.23 -1.44
C THR A 299 4.54 -17.70 -1.56
N THR A 300 3.76 -16.98 -2.36
CA THR A 300 2.44 -17.38 -2.83
C THR A 300 2.52 -17.58 -4.33
N VAL A 301 2.04 -18.72 -4.83
CA VAL A 301 1.85 -18.96 -6.26
C VAL A 301 0.39 -18.71 -6.58
N ILE A 302 0.15 -17.88 -7.59
CA ILE A 302 -1.19 -17.56 -8.12
C ILE A 302 -1.25 -18.15 -9.52
N GLU A 303 -2.20 -19.04 -9.77
CA GLU A 303 -2.50 -19.55 -11.11
C GLU A 303 -3.34 -18.52 -11.87
N LEU A 304 -2.93 -18.15 -13.08
CA LEU A 304 -3.67 -17.24 -13.96
C LEU A 304 -4.02 -17.92 -15.27
N VAL A 305 -5.14 -17.46 -15.83
CA VAL A 305 -5.59 -17.83 -17.16
C VAL A 305 -5.86 -16.59 -17.99
N ALA A 306 -5.63 -16.68 -19.30
CA ALA A 306 -6.08 -15.68 -20.25
C ALA A 306 -7.61 -15.79 -20.40
N PHE A 307 -8.31 -14.71 -20.11
CA PHE A 307 -9.76 -14.61 -20.18
C PHE A 307 -10.14 -13.23 -20.71
N ASN A 308 -10.84 -13.19 -21.84
CA ASN A 308 -11.30 -11.96 -22.50
C ASN A 308 -10.19 -10.90 -22.66
N GLY A 309 -9.03 -11.32 -23.15
CA GLY A 309 -7.89 -10.43 -23.42
C GLY A 309 -7.08 -10.00 -22.19
N ARG A 310 -7.40 -10.51 -20.99
CA ARG A 310 -6.71 -10.23 -19.73
C ARG A 310 -6.20 -11.49 -19.05
N TRP A 311 -5.17 -11.34 -18.22
CA TRP A 311 -4.72 -12.39 -17.31
C TRP A 311 -5.38 -12.23 -15.95
N VAL A 312 -6.13 -13.23 -15.52
CA VAL A 312 -6.92 -13.21 -14.28
C VAL A 312 -6.71 -14.50 -13.50
N PRO A 313 -6.88 -14.47 -12.16
CA PRO A 313 -6.77 -15.68 -11.35
C PRO A 313 -7.71 -16.79 -11.84
N LYS A 314 -7.19 -18.00 -12.01
CA LYS A 314 -7.96 -19.15 -12.51
C LYS A 314 -9.17 -19.49 -11.64
N GLU A 315 -9.01 -19.41 -10.32
CA GLU A 315 -10.10 -19.63 -9.37
C GLU A 315 -11.23 -18.61 -9.56
N PHE A 316 -10.90 -17.36 -9.87
CA PHE A 316 -11.90 -16.33 -10.14
C PHE A 316 -12.71 -16.68 -11.40
N VAL A 317 -12.06 -17.02 -12.51
CA VAL A 317 -12.75 -17.39 -13.77
C VAL A 317 -13.61 -18.63 -13.60
N THR A 318 -13.13 -19.61 -12.82
CA THR A 318 -13.87 -20.84 -12.54
C THR A 318 -15.19 -20.50 -11.84
N LYS A 319 -15.12 -19.75 -10.72
CA LYS A 319 -16.30 -19.32 -9.97
C LYS A 319 -17.21 -18.40 -10.78
N TRP A 320 -16.64 -17.51 -11.59
CA TRP A 320 -17.38 -16.62 -12.48
C TRP A 320 -18.25 -17.42 -13.45
N LYS A 321 -17.68 -18.46 -14.08
CA LYS A 321 -18.40 -19.35 -15.00
C LYS A 321 -19.45 -20.21 -14.28
N GLU A 322 -19.13 -20.74 -13.10
CA GLU A 322 -20.08 -21.51 -12.28
C GLU A 322 -21.32 -20.71 -11.91
N LYS A 323 -21.17 -19.40 -11.66
CA LYS A 323 -22.28 -18.47 -11.38
C LYS A 323 -22.92 -17.87 -12.64
N GLY A 324 -22.65 -18.42 -13.82
CA GLY A 324 -23.26 -17.94 -15.07
C GLY A 324 -22.79 -16.57 -15.53
N GLY A 325 -21.69 -16.05 -14.98
CA GLY A 325 -21.12 -14.75 -15.32
C GLY A 325 -21.84 -13.55 -14.70
N THR A 326 -22.57 -13.75 -13.61
CA THR A 326 -23.22 -12.68 -12.86
C THR A 326 -22.84 -12.71 -11.38
N MET A 327 -22.98 -11.56 -10.70
CA MET A 327 -22.75 -11.48 -9.25
C MET A 327 -23.99 -11.10 -8.45
N ALA A 328 -24.98 -10.48 -9.08
CA ALA A 328 -26.13 -9.89 -8.40
C ALA A 328 -26.94 -10.92 -7.60
N GLU A 329 -27.28 -12.06 -8.22
CA GLU A 329 -28.11 -13.10 -7.59
C GLU A 329 -27.44 -13.66 -6.32
N GLY A 330 -26.15 -13.98 -6.39
CA GLY A 330 -25.41 -14.50 -5.25
C GLY A 330 -25.26 -13.48 -4.11
N LEU A 331 -25.14 -12.18 -4.42
CA LEU A 331 -25.07 -11.12 -3.41
C LEU A 331 -26.42 -10.89 -2.73
N ALA A 332 -27.51 -10.85 -3.50
CA ALA A 332 -28.86 -10.70 -2.98
C ALA A 332 -29.24 -11.88 -2.08
N GLU A 333 -29.02 -13.12 -2.56
CA GLU A 333 -29.28 -14.33 -1.78
C GLU A 333 -28.47 -14.36 -0.48
N GLN A 334 -27.19 -13.99 -0.54
CA GLN A 334 -26.35 -13.95 0.66
C GLN A 334 -26.83 -12.93 1.68
N PHE A 335 -27.28 -11.75 1.24
CA PHE A 335 -27.82 -10.73 2.14
C PHE A 335 -29.14 -11.19 2.77
N GLU A 336 -30.09 -11.69 1.96
CA GLU A 336 -31.38 -12.18 2.43
C GLU A 336 -31.23 -13.32 3.44
N ASN A 337 -30.41 -14.33 3.11
CA ASN A 337 -30.20 -15.50 3.96
C ASN A 337 -29.50 -15.18 5.30
N ASN A 338 -28.75 -14.07 5.37
CA ASN A 338 -27.99 -13.70 6.56
C ASN A 338 -28.47 -12.41 7.23
N GLN A 339 -29.63 -11.87 6.82
CA GLN A 339 -30.06 -10.52 7.21
C GLN A 339 -30.14 -10.34 8.74
N GLU A 340 -30.82 -11.26 9.44
CA GLU A 340 -30.98 -11.19 10.91
C GLU A 340 -29.63 -11.31 11.63
N ALA A 341 -28.79 -12.26 11.21
CA ALA A 341 -27.46 -12.47 11.77
C ALA A 341 -26.56 -11.24 11.53
N PHE A 342 -26.66 -10.64 10.35
CA PHE A 342 -25.92 -9.43 9.99
C PHE A 342 -26.37 -8.24 10.85
N GLN A 343 -27.68 -8.04 11.03
CA GLN A 343 -28.21 -6.99 11.91
C GLN A 343 -27.77 -7.17 13.37
N ALA A 344 -27.85 -8.38 13.91
CA ALA A 344 -27.44 -8.66 15.29
C ALA A 344 -25.93 -8.42 15.51
N SER A 345 -25.09 -8.93 14.59
CA SER A 345 -23.64 -8.68 14.60
C SER A 345 -23.32 -7.19 14.54
N GLN A 346 -24.06 -6.44 13.71
CA GLN A 346 -23.85 -5.01 13.52
C GLN A 346 -24.28 -4.19 14.74
N GLN A 347 -25.36 -4.57 15.44
CA GLN A 347 -25.75 -3.92 16.69
C GLN A 347 -24.70 -4.13 17.79
N GLN A 348 -24.17 -5.35 17.91
CA GLN A 348 -23.06 -5.63 18.81
C GLN A 348 -21.82 -4.81 18.45
N MET A 349 -21.50 -4.71 17.15
CA MET A 349 -20.39 -3.89 16.68
C MET A 349 -20.63 -2.41 17.00
N ALA A 350 -21.80 -1.85 16.71
CA ALA A 350 -22.14 -0.45 16.98
C ALA A 350 -22.01 -0.09 18.47
N GLN A 351 -22.38 -1.00 19.38
CA GLN A 351 -22.19 -0.80 20.81
C GLN A 351 -20.70 -0.79 21.19
N ALA A 352 -19.94 -1.77 20.69
CA ALA A 352 -18.51 -1.86 20.95
C ALA A 352 -17.76 -0.65 20.39
N THR A 353 -18.08 -0.23 19.17
CA THR A 353 -17.46 0.90 18.49
C THR A 353 -17.87 2.22 19.13
N GLY A 354 -19.12 2.39 19.57
CA GLY A 354 -19.54 3.54 20.36
C GLY A 354 -18.72 3.72 21.64
N MET A 355 -18.46 2.63 22.38
CA MET A 355 -17.61 2.66 23.58
C MET A 355 -16.15 3.02 23.25
N VAL A 356 -15.57 2.35 22.26
CA VAL A 356 -14.19 2.61 21.81
C VAL A 356 -14.05 4.05 21.31
N SER A 357 -15.03 4.56 20.57
CA SER A 357 -15.02 5.93 20.06
C SER A 357 -15.17 6.98 21.16
N ALA A 358 -16.02 6.74 22.15
CA ALA A 358 -16.11 7.62 23.32
C ALA A 358 -14.78 7.69 24.08
N MET A 359 -14.14 6.54 24.30
CA MET A 359 -12.83 6.45 24.93
C MET A 359 -11.75 7.14 24.09
N ALA A 360 -11.68 6.89 22.79
CA ALA A 360 -10.72 7.54 21.90
C ALA A 360 -10.90 9.06 21.91
N ASN A 361 -12.14 9.55 21.85
CA ASN A 361 -12.44 10.98 21.88
C ASN A 361 -11.94 11.67 23.16
N GLN A 362 -11.95 11.00 24.30
CA GLN A 362 -11.40 11.54 25.55
C GLN A 362 -9.92 11.91 25.42
N PHE A 363 -9.17 11.21 24.56
CA PHE A 363 -7.73 11.43 24.36
C PHE A 363 -7.41 12.27 23.13
N LEU A 364 -8.16 12.08 22.04
CA LEU A 364 -7.92 12.79 20.79
C LEU A 364 -8.33 14.26 20.87
N GLN A 365 -9.43 14.57 21.58
CA GLN A 365 -9.94 15.94 21.63
C GLN A 365 -8.94 16.92 22.30
N PRO A 366 -8.34 16.62 23.47
CA PRO A 366 -7.34 17.52 24.04
C PRO A 366 -6.11 17.75 23.15
N MET A 367 -5.71 16.76 22.35
CA MET A 367 -4.61 16.92 21.37
C MET A 367 -5.01 17.85 20.21
N LEU A 368 -6.26 17.79 19.76
CA LEU A 368 -6.81 18.71 18.76
C LEU A 368 -6.94 20.14 19.30
N ASP A 369 -7.39 20.28 20.54
CA ASP A 369 -7.63 21.58 21.16
C ASP A 369 -6.33 22.28 21.60
N ALA A 370 -5.25 21.51 21.78
CA ALA A 370 -3.95 22.06 22.18
C ALA A 370 -3.50 23.20 21.26
N THR A 371 -3.20 24.35 21.85
CA THR A 371 -2.76 25.56 21.14
C THR A 371 -1.25 25.75 21.19
N ASN A 372 -0.57 25.00 22.04
CA ASN A 372 0.88 25.02 22.23
C ASN A 372 1.45 23.62 22.49
N GLN A 373 2.79 23.51 22.43
CA GLN A 373 3.50 22.25 22.57
C GLN A 373 3.26 21.57 23.92
N GLN A 374 3.22 22.34 25.02
CA GLN A 374 3.09 21.80 26.36
C GLN A 374 1.72 21.14 26.57
N GLU A 375 0.65 21.77 26.09
CA GLU A 375 -0.70 21.20 26.10
C GLU A 375 -0.77 19.91 25.29
N PHE A 376 -0.19 19.92 24.09
CA PHE A 376 -0.17 18.74 23.20
C PHE A 376 0.60 17.57 23.84
N ASP A 377 1.81 17.83 24.36
CA ASP A 377 2.65 16.82 25.00
C ASP A 377 1.98 16.22 26.25
N ALA A 378 1.30 17.05 27.04
CA ALA A 378 0.54 16.60 28.21
C ALA A 378 -0.62 15.66 27.80
N ALA A 379 -1.40 16.05 26.78
CA ALA A 379 -2.48 15.24 26.26
C ALA A 379 -1.99 13.89 25.69
N LEU A 380 -0.92 13.92 24.88
CA LEU A 380 -0.30 12.72 24.33
C LEU A 380 0.22 11.79 25.43
N THR A 381 0.90 12.33 26.42
CA THR A 381 1.45 11.55 27.54
C THR A 381 0.34 10.85 28.32
N GLN A 382 -0.76 11.56 28.63
CA GLN A 382 -1.91 10.97 29.29
C GLN A 382 -2.53 9.82 28.49
N ALA A 383 -2.63 9.98 27.16
CA ALA A 383 -3.14 8.94 26.27
C ALA A 383 -2.24 7.70 26.31
N VAL A 384 -0.93 7.86 26.16
CA VAL A 384 0.06 6.76 26.17
C VAL A 384 0.05 6.01 27.51
N MET A 385 0.03 6.73 28.64
CA MET A 385 -0.05 6.09 29.96
C MET A 385 -1.32 5.26 30.12
N THR A 386 -2.46 5.79 29.70
CA THR A 386 -3.75 5.11 29.83
C THR A 386 -3.80 3.85 28.94
N ILE A 387 -3.31 3.92 27.70
CA ILE A 387 -3.18 2.77 26.81
C ILE A 387 -2.25 1.71 27.41
N GLY A 388 -1.11 2.12 27.96
CA GLY A 388 -0.16 1.22 28.62
C GLY A 388 -0.76 0.50 29.83
N MET A 389 -1.57 1.20 30.64
CA MET A 389 -2.28 0.56 31.76
C MET A 389 -3.31 -0.46 31.28
N MET A 390 -4.07 -0.14 30.23
CA MET A 390 -5.05 -1.09 29.65
C MET A 390 -4.37 -2.34 29.08
N GLN A 391 -3.23 -2.19 28.39
CA GLN A 391 -2.47 -3.33 27.88
C GLN A 391 -1.94 -4.23 29.01
N ASN A 392 -1.43 -3.63 30.09
CA ASN A 392 -0.89 -4.38 31.23
C ASN A 392 -1.99 -5.07 32.08
N GLN A 393 -3.21 -4.55 32.09
CA GLN A 393 -4.36 -5.20 32.75
C GLN A 393 -5.00 -6.30 31.88
N ALA A 394 -4.63 -6.41 30.61
CA ALA A 394 -5.28 -7.29 29.64
C ALA A 394 -4.63 -8.68 29.41
N ALA A 395 -3.69 -9.18 30.25
CA ALA A 395 -3.13 -10.52 30.07
C ALA A 395 -2.96 -11.36 31.36
N PRO A 396 -3.13 -12.72 31.32
CA PRO A 396 -3.44 -13.58 30.18
C PRO A 396 -4.84 -14.20 30.27
N GLY A 397 -5.69 -13.97 29.26
CA GLY A 397 -7.02 -14.62 29.21
C GLY A 397 -7.90 -14.18 28.05
N LEU A 398 -7.63 -13.04 27.44
CA LEU A 398 -8.27 -12.68 26.18
C LEU A 398 -7.50 -13.36 25.05
N ALA A 399 -7.93 -14.57 24.70
CA ALA A 399 -7.75 -15.08 23.35
C ALA A 399 -8.10 -13.93 22.38
N PRO A 400 -7.36 -13.77 21.27
CA PRO A 400 -7.72 -12.76 20.27
C PRO A 400 -9.21 -12.91 20.00
N ALA A 401 -9.98 -11.82 20.16
CA ALA A 401 -11.37 -11.80 19.74
C ALA A 401 -11.39 -12.46 18.37
N PRO A 402 -12.19 -13.53 18.15
CA PRO A 402 -12.21 -14.21 16.87
C PRO A 402 -12.44 -13.11 15.85
N GLY A 403 -11.40 -12.84 15.03
CA GLY A 403 -11.35 -11.65 14.19
C GLY A 403 -12.71 -11.53 13.54
N ALA A 404 -13.35 -10.37 13.67
CA ALA A 404 -14.70 -10.14 13.18
C ALA A 404 -14.73 -10.59 11.72
N ARG A 405 -15.16 -11.84 11.52
CA ARG A 405 -15.35 -12.44 10.21
C ARG A 405 -16.55 -11.71 9.72
N ASN A 406 -16.32 -10.78 8.81
CA ASN A 406 -17.39 -10.17 8.04
C ASN A 406 -18.22 -11.33 7.43
N PRO A 407 -19.47 -11.57 7.86
CA PRO A 407 -20.28 -12.68 7.34
C PRO A 407 -20.58 -12.50 5.84
N ALA A 408 -20.39 -11.28 5.32
CA ALA A 408 -20.56 -10.96 3.90
C ALA A 408 -19.42 -11.48 2.99
N PHE A 409 -18.26 -11.87 3.54
CA PHE A 409 -17.13 -12.37 2.74
C PHE A 409 -16.46 -13.61 3.35
N GLY A 410 -17.15 -14.28 4.28
CA GLY A 410 -16.65 -15.43 5.00
C GLY A 410 -17.42 -16.70 4.72
N GLN A 411 -17.31 -17.26 3.50
CA GLN A 411 -17.43 -18.70 3.23
C GLN A 411 -16.51 -19.13 2.09
#